data_AF-A0A2M7FNE8-F1
#
_entry.id   AF-A0A2M7FNE8-F1
#
_cell.length_a   1.000
_cell.length_b   1.000
_cell.length_c   1.000
_cell.angle_alpha   90.00
_cell.angle_beta   90.00
_cell.angle_gamma   90.00
#
_symmetry.space_group_name_H-M   'P 1'
#
loop_
_entity.id
_entity.type
_entity.pdbx_description
1 polymer ?
#
loop_
_entity_poly.entity_id
_entity_poly.type
_entity_poly.pdbx_seq_one_letter_code
_entity_poly.pdbx_strand_id
1 'polypeptide(L)'
;DLTLAFEVMDGAPGDKQFHGGWGMLTNPKYGAVAKKPRFKALEMISKLDGAKLPLLGSGTYVTALSAYDAKGVIRVLATNYDIRGKHEELFPITIVGLSEGNYVVREEYLSGRVLNTDVLVVGGNIRRDISLAASDAVLLTVTKK
;
A
#
# COMPACT_ATOMS: atom_id res chain seq x y z
N ASP A 1 -29.17 -4.89 -0.75
CA ASP A 1 -28.05 -3.95 -0.63
C ASP A 1 -27.05 -4.55 0.36
N LEU A 2 -25.99 -5.21 -0.16
CA LEU A 2 -24.95 -5.91 0.63
C LEU A 2 -23.56 -5.29 0.40
N THR A 3 -23.54 -4.13 -0.25
CA THR A 3 -22.37 -3.60 -0.97
C THR A 3 -21.26 -3.09 -0.04
N LEU A 4 -21.52 -3.04 1.26
CA LEU A 4 -20.56 -2.70 2.33
C LEU A 4 -20.61 -3.70 3.51
N ALA A 5 -21.21 -4.88 3.36
CA ALA A 5 -21.24 -5.89 4.41
C ALA A 5 -19.89 -6.63 4.50
N PHE A 6 -18.82 -5.93 4.86
CA PHE A 6 -17.60 -6.60 5.30
C PHE A 6 -17.70 -6.84 6.81
N GLU A 7 -17.42 -8.06 7.23
CA GLU A 7 -17.32 -8.39 8.64
C GLU A 7 -15.91 -8.02 9.12
N VAL A 8 -15.80 -7.50 10.34
CA VAL A 8 -14.48 -7.28 10.95
C VAL A 8 -13.76 -8.62 11.12
N MET A 9 -14.49 -9.65 11.53
CA MET A 9 -14.01 -10.99 11.85
C MET A 9 -14.73 -12.04 10.99
N ASP A 10 -14.07 -13.14 10.66
CA ASP A 10 -14.73 -14.28 10.03
C ASP A 10 -15.76 -14.95 10.94
N GLY A 11 -16.81 -15.50 10.34
CA GLY A 11 -17.59 -16.58 10.93
C GLY A 11 -16.77 -17.86 11.16
N ALA A 12 -17.35 -18.84 11.87
CA ALA A 12 -16.67 -20.07 12.26
C ALA A 12 -17.36 -21.37 11.78
N PRO A 13 -17.67 -21.52 10.47
CA PRO A 13 -18.49 -22.63 9.95
C PRO A 13 -17.79 -24.01 9.92
N GLY A 14 -16.52 -24.11 10.33
CA GLY A 14 -15.79 -25.38 10.33
C GLY A 14 -14.58 -25.38 11.26
N ASP A 15 -13.52 -26.10 10.87
CA ASP A 15 -12.31 -26.34 11.70
C ASP A 15 -11.04 -25.70 11.13
N LYS A 16 -11.09 -25.12 9.93
CA LYS A 16 -9.95 -24.45 9.30
C LYS A 16 -9.98 -22.94 9.57
N GLN A 17 -8.86 -22.39 10.03
CA GLN A 17 -8.72 -20.94 10.26
C GLN A 17 -8.95 -20.12 8.99
N PHE A 18 -8.35 -20.54 7.88
CA PHE A 18 -8.53 -19.92 6.57
C PHE A 18 -9.50 -20.76 5.75
N HIS A 19 -10.78 -20.35 5.77
CA HIS A 19 -11.87 -21.07 5.12
C HIS A 19 -12.58 -20.28 4.02
N GLY A 20 -12.03 -19.11 3.63
CA GLY A 20 -12.64 -18.25 2.61
C GLY A 20 -13.68 -17.25 3.16
N GLY A 21 -13.77 -17.08 4.47
CA GLY A 21 -14.69 -16.14 5.10
C GLY A 21 -14.53 -14.67 4.64
N TRP A 22 -15.63 -13.93 4.75
CA TRP A 22 -15.73 -12.52 4.34
C TRP A 22 -15.01 -11.56 5.28
N GLY A 23 -14.69 -12.00 6.51
CA GLY A 23 -14.03 -11.22 7.52
C GLY A 23 -12.65 -10.70 7.10
N MET A 24 -12.26 -9.56 7.65
CA MET A 24 -10.91 -9.00 7.48
C MET A 24 -9.88 -9.65 8.42
N LEU A 25 -10.35 -10.24 9.51
CA LEU A 25 -9.57 -10.96 10.51
C LEU A 25 -10.09 -12.41 10.63
N THR A 26 -9.23 -13.34 11.00
CA THR A 26 -9.66 -14.74 11.26
C THR A 26 -10.41 -14.85 12.59
N ASN A 27 -11.33 -15.79 12.71
CA ASN A 27 -12.05 -16.04 13.97
C ASN A 27 -11.13 -16.56 15.09
N PRO A 28 -11.25 -16.10 16.35
CA PRO A 28 -10.41 -16.53 17.47
C PRO A 28 -10.62 -17.98 17.89
N LYS A 29 -11.74 -18.62 17.51
CA LYS A 29 -11.97 -20.06 17.71
C LYS A 29 -10.79 -20.90 17.18
N TYR A 30 -10.13 -20.42 16.13
CA TYR A 30 -9.05 -21.12 15.45
C TYR A 30 -7.64 -20.81 16.01
N GLY A 31 -7.55 -20.06 17.11
CA GLY A 31 -6.28 -19.64 17.71
C GLY A 31 -6.00 -18.14 17.53
N ALA A 32 -4.73 -17.79 17.33
CA ALA A 32 -4.32 -16.39 17.22
C ALA A 32 -5.00 -15.70 16.02
N VAL A 33 -5.60 -14.53 16.28
CA VAL A 33 -6.29 -13.74 15.26
C VAL A 33 -5.28 -13.22 14.23
N ALA A 34 -5.39 -13.69 12.99
CA ALA A 34 -4.54 -13.27 11.89
C ALA A 34 -5.21 -12.17 11.05
N LYS A 35 -4.42 -11.18 10.64
CA LYS A 35 -4.82 -10.14 9.69
C LYS A 35 -4.79 -10.68 8.26
N LYS A 36 -5.91 -10.60 7.54
CA LYS A 36 -5.95 -10.97 6.12
C LYS A 36 -5.43 -9.83 5.23
N PRO A 37 -5.09 -10.12 3.95
CA PRO A 37 -4.64 -9.09 3.01
C PRO A 37 -5.56 -7.86 2.92
N ARG A 38 -6.89 -8.05 2.96
CA ARG A 38 -7.86 -6.95 2.96
C ARG A 38 -7.69 -6.00 4.16
N PHE A 39 -7.41 -6.55 5.35
CA PHE A 39 -7.13 -5.74 6.54
C PHE A 39 -5.86 -4.90 6.34
N LYS A 40 -4.79 -5.53 5.86
CA LYS A 40 -3.52 -4.85 5.58
C LYS A 40 -3.67 -3.75 4.53
N ALA A 41 -4.46 -3.98 3.49
CA ALA A 41 -4.75 -2.97 2.47
C ALA A 41 -5.46 -1.75 3.09
N LEU A 42 -6.43 -1.96 3.99
CA LEU A 42 -7.07 -0.86 4.72
C LEU A 42 -6.10 -0.15 5.67
N GLU A 43 -5.21 -0.86 6.34
CA GLU A 43 -4.14 -0.25 7.14
C GLU A 43 -3.18 0.62 6.30
N MET A 44 -2.93 0.24 5.04
CA MET A 44 -2.15 1.07 4.12
C MET A 44 -2.91 2.32 3.71
N ILE A 45 -4.20 2.19 3.38
CA ILE A 45 -5.05 3.32 3.02
C ILE A 45 -5.18 4.29 4.20
N SER A 46 -5.36 3.79 5.43
CA SER A 46 -5.51 4.62 6.64
C SER A 46 -4.25 5.41 6.98
N LYS A 47 -3.09 5.06 6.41
CA LYS A 47 -1.85 5.82 6.57
C LYS A 47 -1.81 7.04 5.65
N LEU A 48 -2.63 7.12 4.60
CA LEU A 48 -2.74 8.31 3.76
C LEU A 48 -3.38 9.43 4.59
N ASP A 49 -2.61 10.47 4.89
CA ASP A 49 -3.02 11.60 5.72
C ASP A 49 -2.67 12.91 5.04
N GLY A 50 -3.46 13.94 5.32
CA GLY A 50 -3.29 15.28 4.76
C GLY A 50 -3.91 15.50 3.39
N ALA A 51 -3.33 16.43 2.63
CA ALA A 51 -3.86 16.87 1.35
C ALA A 51 -3.52 15.88 0.24
N LYS A 52 -4.50 15.60 -0.63
CA LYS A 52 -4.27 14.79 -1.83
C LYS A 52 -3.29 15.50 -2.76
N LEU A 53 -2.22 14.83 -3.13
CA LEU A 53 -1.31 15.31 -4.18
C LEU A 53 -1.83 14.88 -5.56
N PRO A 54 -1.69 15.72 -6.60
CA PRO A 54 -2.02 15.33 -7.96
C PRO A 54 -1.07 14.24 -8.44
N LEU A 55 -1.63 13.24 -9.13
CA LEU A 55 -0.88 12.19 -9.81
C LEU A 55 -0.98 12.41 -11.32
N LEU A 56 0.17 12.33 -11.98
CA LEU A 56 0.29 12.41 -13.43
C LEU A 56 0.75 11.05 -13.94
N GLY A 57 -0.08 10.44 -14.79
CA GLY A 57 0.17 9.10 -15.33
C GLY A 57 -0.41 7.97 -14.48
N SER A 58 -0.53 6.82 -15.12
CA SER A 58 -0.94 5.54 -14.54
C SER A 58 -0.09 4.43 -15.15
N GLY A 59 0.05 3.31 -14.44
CA GLY A 59 0.58 2.11 -15.05
C GLY A 59 -0.45 1.47 -15.98
N THR A 60 -0.07 0.32 -16.56
CA THR A 60 -0.96 -0.51 -17.37
C THR A 60 -2.01 -1.18 -16.49
N TYR A 61 -1.59 -1.71 -15.35
CA TYR A 61 -2.39 -2.36 -14.32
C TYR A 61 -2.28 -1.65 -12.96
N VAL A 62 -1.36 -0.69 -12.86
CA VAL A 62 -1.10 0.04 -11.62
C VAL A 62 -1.90 1.33 -11.52
N THR A 63 -2.64 1.45 -10.41
CA THR A 63 -3.28 2.69 -9.97
C THR A 63 -2.59 3.20 -8.72
N ALA A 64 -2.56 4.51 -8.51
CA ALA A 64 -1.98 5.11 -7.30
C ALA A 64 -2.86 6.20 -6.68
N LEU A 65 -2.61 6.44 -5.38
CA LEU A 65 -3.12 7.57 -4.60
C LEU A 65 -1.96 8.18 -3.83
N SER A 66 -1.97 9.50 -3.66
CA SER A 66 -0.91 10.19 -2.94
C SER A 66 -1.44 11.27 -2.01
N ALA A 67 -0.75 11.45 -0.88
CA ALA A 67 -1.09 12.43 0.13
C ALA A 67 0.17 13.09 0.72
N TYR A 68 0.01 14.31 1.22
CA TYR A 68 1.04 15.09 1.89
C TYR A 68 0.49 15.69 3.18
N ASP A 69 1.12 15.38 4.31
CA ASP A 69 0.68 15.88 5.62
C ASP A 69 1.40 17.16 6.05
N ALA A 70 0.85 17.80 7.09
CA ALA A 70 1.38 19.04 7.63
C ALA A 70 2.80 18.91 8.24
N LYS A 71 3.29 17.68 8.45
CA LYS A 71 4.65 17.40 8.95
C LYS A 71 5.66 17.25 7.82
N GLY A 72 5.24 17.38 6.57
CA GLY A 72 6.11 17.24 5.42
C GLY A 72 6.26 15.80 4.92
N VAL A 73 5.45 14.86 5.40
CA VAL A 73 5.55 13.45 4.97
C VAL A 73 4.70 13.23 3.74
N ILE A 74 5.33 12.72 2.68
CA ILE A 74 4.66 12.34 1.44
C ILE A 74 4.39 10.84 1.48
N ARG A 75 3.17 10.45 1.10
CA ARG A 75 2.80 9.05 0.97
C ARG A 75 2.23 8.77 -0.41
N VAL A 76 2.65 7.67 -1.03
CA VAL A 76 2.13 7.20 -2.31
C VAL A 76 1.77 5.73 -2.15
N LEU A 77 0.49 5.42 -2.24
CA LEU A 77 -0.03 4.05 -2.30
C LEU A 77 -0.22 3.68 -3.76
N ALA A 78 0.50 2.69 -4.25
CA ALA A 78 0.33 2.12 -5.59
C ALA A 78 -0.15 0.67 -5.48
N THR A 79 -1.10 0.28 -6.32
CA THR A 79 -1.73 -1.05 -6.33
C THR A 79 -1.75 -1.62 -7.73
N ASN A 80 -1.38 -2.89 -7.88
CA ASN A 80 -1.58 -3.66 -9.11
C ASN A 80 -2.80 -4.57 -8.91
N TYR A 81 -3.99 -4.06 -9.21
CA TYR A 81 -5.21 -4.85 -9.08
C TYR A 81 -5.42 -5.74 -10.31
N ASP A 82 -5.23 -7.05 -10.12
CA ASP A 82 -5.43 -8.03 -11.19
C ASP A 82 -6.23 -9.23 -10.68
N ILE A 83 -7.51 -9.26 -11.04
CA ILE A 83 -8.45 -10.33 -10.69
C ILE A 83 -8.04 -11.71 -11.25
N ARG A 84 -7.23 -11.75 -12.32
CA ARG A 84 -6.77 -13.00 -12.94
C ARG A 84 -5.39 -13.43 -12.43
N GLY A 85 -4.68 -12.57 -11.70
CA GLY A 85 -3.38 -12.88 -11.10
C GLY A 85 -2.26 -13.12 -12.12
N LYS A 86 -2.27 -12.42 -13.27
CA LYS A 86 -1.40 -12.72 -14.42
C LYS A 86 -0.34 -11.68 -14.72
N HIS A 87 -0.52 -10.43 -14.29
CA HIS A 87 0.31 -9.33 -14.73
C HIS A 87 1.19 -8.84 -13.57
N GLU A 88 2.50 -9.01 -13.71
CA GLU A 88 3.50 -8.24 -12.96
C GLU A 88 3.80 -6.96 -13.74
N GLU A 89 4.04 -5.86 -13.03
CA GLU A 89 4.38 -4.58 -13.66
C GLU A 89 5.56 -3.91 -12.95
N LEU A 90 6.57 -3.53 -13.74
CA LEU A 90 7.66 -2.65 -13.35
C LEU A 90 7.37 -1.24 -13.87
N PHE A 91 7.26 -0.26 -12.97
CA PHE A 91 6.89 1.11 -13.29
C PHE A 91 7.68 2.13 -12.46
N PRO A 92 7.96 3.32 -13.01
CA PRO A 92 8.61 4.39 -12.27
C PRO A 92 7.60 5.22 -11.46
N ILE A 93 7.96 5.56 -10.23
CA ILE A 93 7.35 6.64 -9.46
C ILE A 93 8.37 7.77 -9.39
N THR A 94 7.98 8.98 -9.79
CA THR A 94 8.79 10.19 -9.64
C THR A 94 8.06 11.21 -8.79
N ILE A 95 8.70 11.64 -7.70
CA ILE A 95 8.23 12.72 -6.83
C ILE A 95 9.06 13.95 -7.19
N VAL A 96 8.40 15.06 -7.54
CA VAL A 96 9.02 16.31 -7.99
C VAL A 96 8.68 17.46 -7.05
N GLY A 97 9.44 18.56 -7.14
CA GLY A 97 9.22 19.75 -6.32
C GLY A 97 9.70 19.61 -4.88
N LEU A 98 10.63 18.69 -4.63
CA LEU A 98 11.24 18.51 -3.33
C LEU A 98 12.32 19.58 -3.10
N SER A 99 12.45 20.04 -1.86
CA SER A 99 13.62 20.80 -1.44
C SER A 99 14.86 19.91 -1.44
N GLU A 100 16.04 20.47 -1.67
CA GLU A 100 17.30 19.72 -1.56
C GLU A 100 17.54 19.23 -0.11
N GLY A 101 18.23 18.09 0.01
CA GLY A 101 18.59 17.50 1.29
C GLY A 101 18.51 15.97 1.31
N ASN A 102 18.69 15.40 2.49
CA ASN A 102 18.61 13.96 2.70
C ASN A 102 17.18 13.55 3.03
N TYR A 103 16.72 12.47 2.42
CA TYR A 103 15.41 11.89 2.62
C TYR A 103 15.54 10.40 2.95
N VAL A 104 14.53 9.87 3.64
CA VAL A 104 14.28 8.43 3.75
C VAL A 104 13.06 8.10 2.92
N VAL A 105 13.20 7.11 2.04
CA VAL A 105 12.09 6.47 1.33
C VAL A 105 11.86 5.11 1.96
N ARG A 106 10.69 4.90 2.54
CA ARG A 106 10.25 3.61 3.08
C ARG A 106 9.18 3.02 2.17
N GLU A 107 9.43 1.83 1.62
CA GLU A 107 8.50 1.06 0.81
C GLU A 107 7.94 -0.10 1.66
N GLU A 108 6.63 -0.11 1.89
CA GLU A 108 5.94 -1.20 2.59
C GLU A 108 5.00 -1.91 1.62
N TYR A 109 5.28 -3.18 1.31
CA TYR A 109 4.52 -4.00 0.37
C TYR A 109 3.40 -4.76 1.08
N LEU A 110 2.32 -5.12 0.38
CA LEU A 110 1.16 -5.81 0.98
C LEU A 110 1.53 -7.18 1.55
N SER A 111 2.54 -7.82 0.93
CA SER A 111 3.21 -9.03 1.44
C SER A 111 3.79 -8.87 2.84
N GLY A 112 4.06 -7.64 3.29
CA GLY A 112 4.73 -7.30 4.54
C GLY A 112 6.23 -7.03 4.38
N ARG A 113 6.78 -7.17 3.17
CA ARG A 113 8.16 -6.77 2.88
C ARG A 113 8.31 -5.26 3.07
N VAL A 114 9.38 -4.85 3.75
CA VAL A 114 9.71 -3.43 3.96
C VAL A 114 11.11 -3.16 3.45
N LEU A 115 11.28 -2.09 2.67
CA LEU A 115 12.58 -1.56 2.26
C LEU A 115 12.71 -0.12 2.72
N ASN A 116 13.88 0.24 3.25
CA ASN A 116 14.22 1.63 3.56
C ASN A 116 15.41 2.03 2.69
N THR A 117 15.37 3.21 2.11
CA THR A 117 16.48 3.76 1.33
C THR A 117 16.71 5.22 1.70
N ASP A 118 17.97 5.56 1.99
CA ASP A 118 18.40 6.94 2.09
C ASP A 118 18.65 7.51 0.70
N VAL A 119 18.12 8.71 0.45
CA VAL A 119 18.22 9.40 -0.84
C VAL A 119 18.69 10.83 -0.60
N LEU A 120 19.81 11.20 -1.23
CA LEU A 120 20.22 12.60 -1.34
C LEU A 120 19.49 13.21 -2.55
N VAL A 121 18.69 14.24 -2.30
CA VAL A 121 17.94 14.95 -3.34
C VAL A 121 18.74 16.17 -3.78
N VAL A 122 19.16 16.16 -5.05
CA VAL A 122 19.80 17.27 -5.78
C VAL A 122 18.93 17.55 -7.00
N GLY A 123 18.51 18.80 -7.21
CA GLY A 123 17.58 19.14 -8.31
C GLY A 123 16.11 18.76 -8.07
N GLY A 124 15.74 18.48 -6.81
CA GLY A 124 14.35 18.48 -6.34
C GLY A 124 13.46 17.31 -6.77
N ASN A 125 14.04 16.16 -7.13
CA ASN A 125 13.29 14.97 -7.49
C ASN A 125 13.80 13.69 -6.80
N ILE A 126 12.89 12.74 -6.58
CA ILE A 126 13.18 11.35 -6.22
C ILE A 126 12.51 10.46 -7.26
N ARG A 127 13.30 9.59 -7.89
CA ARG A 127 12.79 8.55 -8.80
C ARG A 127 13.01 7.17 -8.19
N ARG A 128 11.98 6.32 -8.23
CA ARG A 128 12.01 4.91 -7.81
C ARG A 128 11.40 4.04 -8.89
N ASP A 129 12.09 2.99 -9.28
CA ASP A 129 11.49 1.93 -10.11
C ASP A 129 10.95 0.85 -9.18
N ILE A 130 9.64 0.59 -9.30
CA ILE A 130 8.89 -0.31 -8.42
C ILE A 130 8.38 -1.48 -9.25
N SER A 131 8.59 -2.71 -8.78
CA SER A 131 7.90 -3.89 -9.32
C SER A 131 6.77 -4.32 -8.39
N LEU A 132 5.58 -4.51 -8.95
CA LEU A 132 4.42 -5.09 -8.25
C LEU A 132 3.96 -6.35 -8.95
N ALA A 133 3.94 -7.46 -8.20
CA ALA A 133 3.26 -8.68 -8.61
C ALA A 133 1.74 -8.44 -8.73
N ALA A 134 1.05 -9.37 -9.39
CA ALA A 134 -0.40 -9.32 -9.53
C ALA A 134 -1.09 -9.34 -8.16
N SER A 135 -2.08 -8.44 -7.97
CA SER A 135 -2.80 -8.26 -6.69
C SER A 135 -1.92 -7.84 -5.50
N ASP A 136 -0.77 -7.21 -5.74
CA ASP A 136 0.09 -6.60 -4.72
C ASP A 136 -0.09 -5.08 -4.64
N ALA A 137 0.44 -4.49 -3.57
CA ALA A 137 0.47 -3.05 -3.34
C ALA A 137 1.76 -2.62 -2.66
N VAL A 138 2.14 -1.36 -2.82
CA VAL A 138 3.21 -0.72 -2.06
C VAL A 138 2.75 0.63 -1.53
N LEU A 139 3.07 0.91 -0.27
CA LEU A 139 2.99 2.22 0.33
C LEU A 139 4.41 2.80 0.43
N LEU A 140 4.71 3.80 -0.38
CA LEU A 140 5.90 4.61 -0.26
C LEU A 140 5.64 5.72 0.76
N THR A 141 6.51 5.86 1.75
CA THR A 141 6.54 6.99 2.69
C THR A 141 7.87 7.71 2.53
N VAL A 142 7.82 8.99 2.21
CA VAL A 142 9.01 9.84 2.02
C VAL A 142 9.05 10.91 3.09
N THR A 143 10.16 10.94 3.83
CA THR A 143 10.38 11.86 4.95
C THR A 143 11.73 12.54 4.79
N LYS A 144 11.78 13.87 4.90
CA LYS A 144 13.04 14.62 4.96
C LYS A 144 13.72 14.34 6.31
N LYS A 145 15.04 14.09 6.31
CA LYS A 145 15.83 13.95 7.53
C LYS A 145 16.09 15.30 8.19
#